data_AF-A0A7R9PUF5-F1
#
_entry.id   AF-A0A7R9PUF5-F1
#
_cell.length_a   1.000
_cell.length_b   1.000
_cell.length_c   1.000
_cell.angle_alpha   90.00
_cell.angle_beta   90.00
_cell.angle_gamma   90.00
#
_symmetry.space_group_name_H-M   'P 1'
#
loop_
_entity.id
_entity.type
_entity.pdbx_description
1 polymer ?
#
loop_
_entity_poly.entity_id
_entity_poly.type
_entity_poly.pdbx_seq_one_letter_code
_entity_poly.pdbx_strand_id
1 'polypeptide(L)'
;MIFNIYVYLRCTTLPYQNCYLKEGSERAGMLFDREDVKVYDSKTITSHLPNHIPAFFRPIFQFKIQKNERLIRSLVDIVCENFITNKELKVTEINMTSGLLATEVEQNIKQFKIFPFDVDYNLVVKSQQNILEIYKSRSIEWDPKDNILLKSSHLIILRDTQDLWQMDLQSFIQDIYDSLQTHGFLLSVFRYKFTEPEIAFMDFTEQSLINDTQLKERIQNFMSICDKLDLNLICNKSDSISSQSLLFKKVVNNYKIPDKNNIINISGDYQQWFELLKQRIITAKDSVNSTDNIWLVSQDSCINGILGLMNCLRLESGGECLRYIFHMDTNTDTNIDFNTKPYSDILANDLVANVVKGGKLGTYRHIKLPADYDKIESNEYHLNFGQIQDLASLQWYNSQKIPDRTESYSVNNTKIIKHKVNVYYSGLTFKDVMLATEVISIFRLS
;
A
#
# COMPACT_ATOMS: atom_id res chain seq x y z
N MET A 1 22.91 25.35 1.37
CA MET A 1 23.24 23.94 1.05
C MET A 1 22.85 23.09 2.25
N ILE A 2 21.79 22.29 2.11
CA ILE A 2 21.34 21.35 3.13
C ILE A 2 22.26 20.13 3.02
N PHE A 3 23.10 19.90 4.03
CA PHE A 3 23.92 18.68 4.13
C PHE A 3 23.02 17.51 4.53
N ASN A 4 22.67 16.65 3.57
CA ASN A 4 22.11 15.33 3.85
C ASN A 4 23.23 14.41 4.30
N ILE A 5 23.32 14.15 5.61
CA ILE A 5 24.19 13.11 6.17
C ILE A 5 23.44 11.78 6.06
N TYR A 6 23.85 10.93 5.11
CA TYR A 6 23.42 9.54 5.05
C TYR A 6 24.28 8.71 6.01
N VAL A 7 23.71 8.28 7.12
CA VAL A 7 24.34 7.29 8.02
C VAL A 7 23.99 5.90 7.48
N TYR A 8 24.96 5.23 6.86
CA TYR A 8 24.86 3.80 6.54
C TYR A 8 25.14 2.98 7.80
N LEU A 9 24.10 2.41 8.41
CA LEU A 9 24.25 1.35 9.41
C LEU A 9 24.40 0.02 8.68
N ARG A 10 25.62 -0.49 8.60
CA ARG A 10 25.93 -1.80 8.04
C ARG A 10 25.63 -2.86 9.12
N CYS A 11 24.48 -3.51 9.02
CA CYS A 11 24.11 -4.63 9.89
C CYS A 11 24.81 -5.90 9.36
N THR A 12 25.93 -6.29 9.97
CA THR A 12 26.61 -7.56 9.68
C THR A 12 26.11 -8.63 10.63
N THR A 13 25.09 -9.39 10.23
CA THR A 13 24.64 -10.60 10.94
C THR A 13 24.78 -11.81 10.02
N LEU A 14 25.99 -12.33 9.84
CA LEU A 14 26.28 -13.73 9.47
C LEU A 14 27.71 -14.09 9.95
N PRO A 15 27.95 -15.33 10.42
CA PRO A 15 29.19 -15.69 11.10
C PRO A 15 30.35 -15.86 10.12
N TYR A 16 31.46 -15.19 10.42
CA TYR A 16 32.75 -15.33 9.73
C TYR A 16 33.33 -16.74 9.91
N GLN A 17 33.53 -17.47 8.82
CA GLN A 17 34.59 -18.47 8.72
C GLN A 17 35.48 -18.15 7.52
N ASN A 18 36.74 -17.87 7.83
CA ASN A 18 37.94 -17.94 7.00
C ASN A 18 37.97 -17.19 5.66
N CYS A 19 38.54 -15.97 5.67
CA CYS A 19 39.32 -15.43 4.56
C CYS A 19 40.45 -14.55 5.11
N TYR A 20 41.69 -15.06 5.04
CA TYR A 20 42.91 -14.30 5.29
C TYR A 20 43.15 -13.35 4.11
N LEU A 21 43.32 -12.05 4.36
CA LEU A 21 43.94 -11.12 3.41
C LEU A 21 45.32 -10.72 3.94
N LYS A 22 46.31 -11.04 3.10
CA LYS A 22 47.74 -10.84 3.30
C LYS A 22 48.09 -9.38 3.01
N GLU A 23 48.88 -8.76 3.89
CA GLU A 23 49.41 -7.40 3.73
C GLU A 23 50.43 -7.27 2.59
N GLY A 24 50.45 -6.08 1.98
CA GLY A 24 51.47 -5.57 1.05
C GLY A 24 50.94 -4.33 0.32
N SER A 25 51.14 -3.11 0.86
CA SER A 25 52.08 -2.06 0.36
C SER A 25 51.89 -1.69 -1.12
N GLU A 26 51.71 -0.46 -1.59
CA GLU A 26 51.94 0.90 -1.09
C GLU A 26 51.22 1.92 -2.00
N ARG A 27 51.11 3.17 -1.54
CA ARG A 27 50.26 4.28 -2.04
C ARG A 27 50.82 5.06 -3.25
N ALA A 28 49.91 5.65 -4.03
CA ALA A 28 49.83 7.08 -4.42
C ALA A 28 48.55 7.28 -5.26
N GLY A 29 47.59 8.19 -5.07
CA GLY A 29 47.44 9.35 -4.21
C GLY A 29 46.88 10.51 -5.04
N MET A 30 45.60 10.88 -4.87
CA MET A 30 45.14 12.27 -5.01
C MET A 30 44.05 12.58 -3.98
N LEU A 31 44.29 13.69 -3.30
CA LEU A 31 43.70 14.16 -2.05
C LEU A 31 42.26 14.69 -2.22
N PHE A 32 41.43 14.43 -1.23
CA PHE A 32 40.41 15.37 -0.77
C PHE A 32 40.79 15.83 0.63
N ASP A 33 40.81 17.15 0.84
CA ASP A 33 41.11 17.80 2.12
C ASP A 33 40.25 17.22 3.25
N ARG A 34 40.93 16.65 4.24
CA ARG A 34 40.38 16.26 5.54
C ARG A 34 40.80 17.32 6.55
N GLU A 35 40.06 18.40 6.64
CA GLU A 35 40.04 19.20 7.85
C GLU A 35 38.72 18.92 8.60
N ASP A 36 38.86 18.54 9.87
CA ASP A 36 37.80 18.28 10.87
C ASP A 36 37.02 16.96 10.86
N VAL A 37 37.69 15.81 10.69
CA VAL A 37 37.19 14.56 11.30
C VAL A 37 37.69 14.48 12.75
N LYS A 38 36.93 15.06 13.69
CA LYS A 38 37.12 14.78 15.12
C LYS A 38 36.69 13.35 15.39
N VAL A 39 37.67 12.47 15.63
CA VAL A 39 37.43 11.14 16.18
C VAL A 39 37.08 11.33 17.65
N TYR A 40 35.79 11.23 17.99
CA TYR A 40 35.35 11.22 19.38
C TYR A 40 35.55 9.82 19.95
N ASP A 41 36.22 9.74 21.10
CA ASP A 41 36.27 8.52 21.90
C ASP A 41 34.83 8.11 22.32
N SER A 42 34.58 6.82 22.45
CA SER A 42 33.27 6.23 22.78
C SER A 42 32.62 6.81 24.04
N LYS A 43 33.44 7.32 24.98
CA LYS A 43 33.02 8.00 26.21
C LYS A 43 32.56 9.45 26.02
N THR A 44 32.97 10.09 24.92
CA THR A 44 32.60 11.48 24.61
C THR A 44 31.33 11.56 23.76
N ILE A 45 31.05 10.51 22.99
CA ILE A 45 29.78 10.32 22.23
C ILE A 45 28.61 10.12 23.22
N THR A 46 28.83 9.38 24.30
CA THR A 46 27.81 9.05 25.31
C THR A 46 27.31 10.25 26.14
N SER A 47 28.08 11.34 26.24
CA SER A 47 27.69 12.52 27.03
C SER A 47 26.94 13.62 26.24
N HIS A 48 26.88 13.55 24.90
CA HIS A 48 26.26 14.58 24.05
C HIS A 48 25.08 14.10 23.20
N LEU A 49 24.90 12.78 23.02
CA LEU A 49 23.80 12.22 22.24
C LEU A 49 22.43 12.02 22.95
N PRO A 50 22.32 11.85 24.29
CA PRO A 50 21.02 11.52 24.91
C PRO A 50 19.92 12.56 24.67
N ASN A 51 20.29 13.83 24.49
CA ASN A 51 19.32 14.92 24.41
C ASN A 51 18.73 15.15 23.00
N HIS A 52 19.34 14.59 21.95
CA HIS A 52 18.92 14.85 20.56
C HIS A 52 18.36 13.62 19.81
N ILE A 53 18.72 12.39 20.20
CA ILE A 53 18.20 11.16 19.58
C ILE A 53 16.68 10.91 19.87
N PRO A 54 16.14 11.15 21.08
CA PRO A 54 14.74 10.78 21.40
C PRO A 54 13.68 11.49 20.58
N ALA A 55 13.92 12.76 20.25
CA ALA A 55 13.01 13.54 19.40
C ALA A 55 13.14 13.16 17.91
N PHE A 56 14.30 12.65 17.47
CA PHE A 56 14.57 12.40 16.07
C PHE A 56 14.17 10.99 15.62
N PHE A 57 14.50 9.95 16.40
CA PHE A 57 14.35 8.56 15.95
C PHE A 57 12.97 7.95 16.21
N ARG A 58 12.32 8.31 17.32
CA ARG A 58 10.99 7.80 17.70
C ARG A 58 9.91 8.12 16.64
N PRO A 59 9.85 9.35 16.07
CA PRO A 59 8.99 9.65 14.93
C PRO A 59 9.30 8.82 13.69
N ILE A 60 10.57 8.71 13.31
CA ILE A 60 10.97 8.26 11.97
C ILE A 60 10.64 6.78 11.75
N PHE A 61 10.92 5.92 12.74
CA PHE A 61 10.60 4.49 12.64
C PHE A 61 9.10 4.21 12.79
N GLN A 62 8.42 4.86 13.73
CA GLN A 62 6.99 4.64 13.97
C GLN A 62 6.12 5.16 12.83
N PHE A 63 6.46 6.29 12.20
CA PHE A 63 5.62 6.93 11.18
C PHE A 63 5.78 6.33 9.79
N LYS A 64 6.98 5.87 9.39
CA LYS A 64 7.16 5.32 8.03
C LYS A 64 6.59 3.91 7.87
N ILE A 65 6.66 3.06 8.89
CA ILE A 65 6.21 1.67 8.79
C ILE A 65 4.68 1.60 8.66
N GLN A 66 3.96 2.46 9.39
CA GLN A 66 2.50 2.50 9.39
C GLN A 66 1.89 3.16 8.14
N LYS A 67 2.69 3.96 7.40
CA LYS A 67 2.33 4.52 6.09
C LYS A 67 2.55 3.56 4.93
N ASN A 68 2.88 2.29 5.21
CA ASN A 68 3.10 1.28 4.18
C ASN A 68 1.86 1.15 3.28
N GLU A 69 2.06 1.39 1.99
CA GLU A 69 1.02 1.28 0.99
C GLU A 69 0.30 -0.08 1.06
N ARG A 70 1.04 -1.18 1.30
CA ARG A 70 0.46 -2.52 1.37
C ARG A 70 -0.53 -2.69 2.54
N LEU A 71 -0.39 -1.91 3.61
CA LEU A 71 -1.30 -1.95 4.75
C LEU A 71 -2.59 -1.16 4.51
N ILE A 72 -2.49 0.00 3.86
CA ILE A 72 -3.61 0.96 3.79
C ILE A 72 -4.26 0.99 2.40
N ARG A 73 -3.46 1.03 1.32
CA ARG A 73 -3.95 1.27 -0.05
C ARG A 73 -5.06 0.33 -0.46
N SER A 74 -4.84 -0.97 -0.31
CA SER A 74 -5.83 -1.97 -0.72
C SER A 74 -7.12 -1.88 0.09
N LEU A 75 -7.04 -1.44 1.34
CA LEU A 75 -8.20 -1.28 2.21
C LEU A 75 -9.01 -0.05 1.79
N VAL A 76 -8.33 1.06 1.50
CA VAL A 76 -8.95 2.26 0.93
C VAL A 76 -9.57 1.95 -0.43
N ASP A 77 -8.91 1.14 -1.27
CA ASP A 77 -9.47 0.72 -2.56
C ASP A 77 -10.74 -0.12 -2.40
N ILE A 78 -10.84 -0.99 -1.37
CA ILE A 78 -12.11 -1.69 -1.04
C ILE A 78 -13.20 -0.66 -0.74
N VAL A 79 -12.90 0.37 0.06
CA VAL A 79 -13.87 1.41 0.42
C VAL A 79 -14.32 2.18 -0.81
N CYS A 80 -13.38 2.70 -1.61
CA CYS A 80 -13.66 3.41 -2.85
C CYS A 80 -14.49 2.55 -3.81
N GLU A 81 -14.15 1.27 -3.95
CA GLU A 81 -14.91 0.36 -4.78
C GLU A 81 -16.34 0.16 -4.27
N ASN A 82 -16.66 0.30 -3.00
CA ASN A 82 -18.05 0.18 -2.52
C ASN A 82 -18.85 1.50 -2.57
N PHE A 83 -18.22 2.64 -2.86
CA PHE A 83 -18.86 3.97 -2.85
C PHE A 83 -18.87 4.73 -4.18
N ILE A 84 -18.52 4.10 -5.30
CA ILE A 84 -18.43 4.75 -6.63
C ILE A 84 -19.65 5.61 -6.98
N THR A 85 -20.84 5.23 -6.54
CA THR A 85 -22.11 5.92 -6.79
C THR A 85 -22.23 7.27 -6.08
N ASN A 86 -21.55 7.46 -4.95
CA ASN A 86 -21.74 8.61 -4.07
C ASN A 86 -21.03 9.87 -4.59
N LYS A 87 -20.10 9.71 -5.55
CA LYS A 87 -19.23 10.75 -6.17
C LYS A 87 -18.33 11.53 -5.21
N GLU A 88 -18.77 11.77 -3.98
CA GLU A 88 -18.06 12.36 -2.87
C GLU A 88 -17.81 11.29 -1.80
N LEU A 89 -16.62 11.30 -1.21
CA LEU A 89 -16.24 10.46 -0.09
C LEU A 89 -15.89 11.32 1.13
N LYS A 90 -16.67 11.17 2.19
CA LYS A 90 -16.43 11.83 3.49
C LYS A 90 -15.57 10.93 4.36
N VAL A 91 -14.38 11.41 4.71
CA VAL A 91 -13.40 10.67 5.49
C VAL A 91 -13.13 11.42 6.78
N THR A 92 -13.05 10.70 7.90
CA THR A 92 -12.61 11.27 9.18
C THR A 92 -11.43 10.48 9.72
N GLU A 93 -10.30 11.13 9.97
CA GLU A 93 -9.14 10.50 10.62
C GLU A 93 -9.07 10.92 12.09
N ILE A 94 -9.13 9.94 12.99
CA ILE A 94 -8.88 10.12 14.42
C ILE A 94 -7.44 9.66 14.70
N ASN A 95 -6.55 10.62 14.95
CA ASN A 95 -5.12 10.35 15.13
C ASN A 95 -4.49 11.32 16.13
N MET A 96 -4.03 10.79 17.25
CA MET A 96 -3.42 11.56 18.35
C MET A 96 -1.94 11.86 18.15
N THR A 97 -1.34 11.39 17.05
CA THR A 97 0.08 11.58 16.75
C THR A 97 0.32 12.64 15.68
N SER A 98 1.58 13.04 15.50
CA SER A 98 1.99 13.89 14.37
C SER A 98 2.06 13.17 13.02
N GLY A 99 2.01 11.84 12.99
CA GLY A 99 2.05 11.04 11.76
C GLY A 99 0.66 10.82 11.19
N LEU A 100 0.09 11.87 10.60
CA LEU A 100 -1.20 11.81 9.92
C LEU A 100 -1.11 10.96 8.64
N LEU A 101 -2.21 10.29 8.31
CA LEU A 101 -2.37 9.47 7.10
C LEU A 101 -3.10 10.23 5.98
N ALA A 102 -3.66 11.41 6.27
CA ALA A 102 -4.45 12.23 5.35
C ALA A 102 -3.84 12.37 3.95
N THR A 103 -2.59 12.83 3.87
CA THR A 103 -1.92 13.05 2.58
C THR A 103 -1.81 11.76 1.78
N GLU A 104 -1.39 10.65 2.42
CA GLU A 104 -1.24 9.36 1.75
C GLU A 104 -2.60 8.76 1.35
N VAL A 105 -3.62 8.88 2.21
CA VAL A 105 -4.96 8.36 1.93
C VAL A 105 -5.63 9.16 0.81
N GLU A 106 -5.58 10.48 0.82
CA GLU A 106 -6.10 11.30 -0.28
C GLU A 106 -5.39 11.01 -1.60
N GLN A 107 -4.05 10.87 -1.58
CA GLN A 107 -3.31 10.44 -2.77
C GLN A 107 -3.75 9.06 -3.24
N ASN A 108 -4.02 8.15 -2.31
CA ASN A 108 -4.50 6.82 -2.65
C ASN A 108 -5.87 6.88 -3.32
N ILE A 109 -6.81 7.62 -2.75
CA ILE A 109 -8.15 7.82 -3.33
C ILE A 109 -8.04 8.48 -4.71
N LYS A 110 -7.22 9.53 -4.88
CA LYS A 110 -6.99 10.19 -6.18
C LYS A 110 -6.39 9.26 -7.23
N GLN A 111 -5.58 8.30 -6.82
CA GLN A 111 -4.97 7.31 -7.72
C GLN A 111 -5.90 6.14 -8.05
N PHE A 112 -7.07 6.02 -7.39
CA PHE A 112 -8.07 5.02 -7.71
C PHE A 112 -8.57 5.22 -9.14
N LYS A 113 -8.38 4.19 -9.98
CA LYS A 113 -8.48 4.32 -11.44
C LYS A 113 -9.89 4.21 -12.01
N ILE A 114 -10.86 3.73 -11.22
CA ILE A 114 -12.21 3.46 -11.72
C ILE A 114 -13.05 4.73 -11.75
N PHE A 115 -12.99 5.55 -10.70
CA PHE A 115 -13.77 6.79 -10.60
C PHE A 115 -13.05 7.85 -9.76
N PRO A 116 -13.00 9.12 -10.19
CA PRO A 116 -12.43 10.19 -9.39
C PRO A 116 -13.41 10.66 -8.31
N PHE A 117 -13.03 10.53 -7.04
CA PHE A 117 -13.83 11.02 -5.92
C PHE A 117 -13.47 12.48 -5.57
N ASP A 118 -14.49 13.27 -5.23
CA ASP A 118 -14.28 14.44 -4.37
C ASP A 118 -14.15 13.96 -2.92
N VAL A 119 -13.18 14.47 -2.16
CA VAL A 119 -12.87 13.96 -0.83
C VAL A 119 -13.00 15.08 0.20
N ASP A 120 -13.98 14.94 1.10
CA ASP A 120 -14.08 15.76 2.30
C ASP A 120 -13.35 15.07 3.45
N TYR A 121 -12.08 15.43 3.63
CA TYR A 121 -11.21 14.88 4.65
C TYR A 121 -11.25 15.74 5.93
N ASN A 122 -11.80 15.18 6.99
CA ASN A 122 -11.88 15.79 8.32
C ASN A 122 -10.84 15.13 9.26
N LEU A 123 -10.20 15.93 10.11
CA LEU A 123 -9.21 15.47 11.07
C LEU A 123 -9.69 15.67 12.51
N VAL A 124 -9.47 14.66 13.35
CA VAL A 124 -9.62 14.77 14.80
C VAL A 124 -8.27 14.47 15.43
N VAL A 125 -7.68 15.48 16.05
CA VAL A 125 -6.27 15.50 16.47
C VAL A 125 -6.11 16.06 17.87
N LYS A 126 -4.98 15.74 18.51
CA LYS A 126 -4.64 16.32 19.82
C LYS A 126 -4.31 17.81 19.75
N SER A 127 -3.66 18.26 18.67
CA SER A 127 -3.34 19.67 18.45
C SER A 127 -3.12 19.99 16.96
N GLN A 128 -3.55 21.17 16.55
CA GLN A 128 -3.45 21.71 15.19
C GLN A 128 -2.06 22.25 14.83
N GLN A 129 -1.14 22.39 15.79
CA GLN A 129 0.17 23.03 15.57
C GLN A 129 1.00 22.35 14.47
N ASN A 130 0.97 21.02 14.39
CA ASN A 130 1.77 20.22 13.47
C ASN A 130 1.01 19.73 12.22
N ILE A 131 -0.14 20.33 11.94
CA ILE A 131 -0.97 19.97 10.79
C ILE A 131 -0.62 20.86 9.60
N LEU A 132 -0.60 20.26 8.40
CA LEU A 132 -0.44 21.00 7.15
C LEU A 132 -1.56 22.03 7.01
N GLU A 133 -1.23 23.25 6.58
CA GLU A 133 -2.18 24.38 6.41
C GLU A 133 -3.48 24.00 5.71
N ILE A 134 -3.38 23.13 4.68
CA ILE A 134 -4.53 22.66 3.90
C ILE A 134 -5.60 21.92 4.71
N TYR A 135 -5.24 21.31 5.85
CA TYR A 135 -6.17 20.57 6.70
C TYR A 135 -6.57 21.33 7.96
N LYS A 136 -5.93 22.47 8.29
CA LYS A 136 -6.22 23.20 9.53
C LYS A 136 -7.69 23.60 9.63
N SER A 137 -8.27 24.12 8.54
CA SER A 137 -9.70 24.48 8.47
C SER A 137 -10.66 23.29 8.59
N ARG A 138 -10.18 22.06 8.37
CA ARG A 138 -10.96 20.81 8.42
C ARG A 138 -10.55 19.91 9.57
N SER A 139 -9.91 20.48 10.60
CA SER A 139 -9.43 19.74 11.76
C SER A 139 -10.12 20.21 13.04
N ILE A 140 -10.32 19.28 13.97
CA ILE A 140 -10.91 19.52 15.28
C ILE A 140 -9.87 19.08 16.32
N GLU A 141 -9.51 19.97 17.24
CA GLU A 141 -8.75 19.59 18.42
C GLU A 141 -9.66 18.85 19.40
N TRP A 142 -9.22 17.70 19.87
CA TRP A 142 -9.98 16.85 20.79
C TRP A 142 -9.05 16.18 21.80
N ASP A 143 -9.43 16.26 23.07
CA ASP A 143 -8.82 15.49 24.16
C ASP A 143 -9.66 14.23 24.41
N PRO A 144 -9.07 13.03 24.42
CA PRO A 144 -9.74 11.77 24.78
C PRO A 144 -10.61 11.77 26.04
N LYS A 145 -10.40 12.72 26.97
CA LYS A 145 -11.22 12.87 28.18
C LYS A 145 -12.59 13.52 27.92
N ASP A 146 -12.74 14.25 26.82
CA ASP A 146 -13.96 14.95 26.46
C ASP A 146 -14.82 14.10 25.52
N ASN A 147 -16.12 14.36 25.51
CA ASN A 147 -17.03 13.72 24.55
C ASN A 147 -16.67 14.12 23.12
N ILE A 148 -16.58 13.13 22.23
CA ILE A 148 -16.25 13.35 20.83
C ILE A 148 -17.52 13.62 20.01
N LEU A 149 -17.53 14.73 19.27
CA LEU A 149 -18.59 15.00 18.29
C LEU A 149 -18.07 14.68 16.88
N LEU A 150 -18.38 13.47 16.41
CA LEU A 150 -17.99 13.02 15.07
C LEU A 150 -19.04 13.43 14.02
N LYS A 151 -18.57 13.95 12.89
CA LYS A 151 -19.41 14.16 11.70
C LYS A 151 -19.72 12.82 11.06
N SER A 152 -20.87 12.76 10.38
CA SER A 152 -21.27 11.56 9.65
C SER A 152 -20.34 11.31 8.44
N SER A 153 -19.69 10.15 8.42
CA SER A 153 -18.63 9.82 7.45
C SER A 153 -18.83 8.45 6.79
N HIS A 154 -18.34 8.33 5.56
CA HIS A 154 -18.33 7.07 4.81
C HIS A 154 -17.17 6.17 5.27
N LEU A 155 -16.04 6.79 5.62
CA LEU A 155 -14.85 6.12 6.12
C LEU A 155 -14.35 6.84 7.37
N ILE A 156 -14.21 6.09 8.46
CA ILE A 156 -13.49 6.57 9.65
C ILE A 156 -12.16 5.82 9.72
N ILE A 157 -11.07 6.56 9.81
CA ILE A 157 -9.72 6.03 9.96
C ILE A 157 -9.30 6.27 11.41
N LEU A 158 -9.13 5.20 12.17
CA LEU A 158 -8.70 5.26 13.56
C LEU A 158 -7.26 4.80 13.67
N ARG A 159 -6.37 5.64 14.22
CA ARG A 159 -5.04 5.21 14.62
C ARG A 159 -5.01 4.99 16.13
N ASP A 160 -4.96 3.72 16.55
CA ASP A 160 -4.93 3.40 17.99
C ASP A 160 -3.55 3.76 18.56
N THR A 161 -3.60 4.46 19.69
CA THR A 161 -2.44 4.97 20.42
C THR A 161 -2.74 4.89 21.90
N GLN A 162 -1.69 4.91 22.73
CA GLN A 162 -1.82 4.85 24.19
C GLN A 162 -2.65 6.00 24.77
N ASP A 163 -2.69 7.17 24.11
CA ASP A 163 -3.56 8.29 24.49
C ASP A 163 -5.05 7.88 24.54
N LEU A 164 -5.47 6.93 23.70
CA LEU A 164 -6.85 6.42 23.63
C LEU A 164 -7.13 5.25 24.60
N TRP A 165 -6.12 4.78 25.35
CA TRP A 165 -6.28 3.60 26.21
C TRP A 165 -6.92 3.93 27.57
N GLN A 166 -6.99 5.22 27.93
CA GLN A 166 -7.66 5.68 29.15
C GLN A 166 -9.18 5.77 28.99
N MET A 167 -9.69 5.72 27.77
CA MET A 167 -11.10 5.81 27.46
C MET A 167 -11.83 4.49 27.67
N ASP A 168 -13.14 4.56 27.89
CA ASP A 168 -13.99 3.38 27.70
C ASP A 168 -14.04 3.03 26.21
N LEU A 169 -13.45 1.88 25.86
CA LEU A 169 -13.36 1.42 24.49
C LEU A 169 -14.73 1.12 23.90
N GLN A 170 -15.68 0.66 24.73
CA GLN A 170 -16.99 0.26 24.25
C GLN A 170 -17.84 1.48 23.85
N SER A 171 -17.94 2.50 24.72
CA SER A 171 -18.63 3.74 24.36
C SER A 171 -17.98 4.42 23.15
N PHE A 172 -16.65 4.43 23.09
CA PHE A 172 -15.94 5.05 21.98
C PHE A 172 -16.21 4.38 20.62
N ILE A 173 -16.22 3.04 20.56
CA ILE A 173 -16.56 2.34 19.31
C ILE A 173 -18.04 2.54 18.97
N GLN A 174 -18.92 2.67 19.97
CA GLN A 174 -20.33 3.04 19.75
C GLN A 174 -20.46 4.42 19.09
N ASP A 175 -19.74 5.44 19.56
CA ASP A 175 -19.74 6.77 18.94
C ASP A 175 -19.22 6.74 17.48
N ILE A 176 -18.20 5.91 17.22
CA ILE A 176 -17.72 5.65 15.86
C ILE A 176 -18.80 4.96 15.03
N TYR A 177 -19.47 3.95 15.57
CA TYR A 177 -20.56 3.26 14.88
C TYR A 177 -21.69 4.21 14.51
N ASP A 178 -22.10 5.09 15.43
CA ASP A 178 -23.21 6.03 15.23
C ASP A 178 -22.87 7.11 14.20
N SER A 179 -21.59 7.51 14.11
CA SER A 179 -21.11 8.45 13.09
C SER A 179 -20.88 7.82 11.71
N LEU A 180 -20.73 6.49 11.60
CA LEU A 180 -20.66 5.81 10.31
C LEU A 180 -22.00 5.86 9.59
N GLN A 181 -21.96 6.31 8.33
CA GLN A 181 -23.09 6.21 7.41
C GLN A 181 -23.49 4.74 7.18
N THR A 182 -24.68 4.53 6.61
CA THR A 182 -25.13 3.21 6.18
C THR A 182 -24.10 2.59 5.22
N HIS A 183 -23.71 1.34 5.49
CA HIS A 183 -22.61 0.65 4.77
C HIS A 183 -21.24 1.33 4.86
N GLY A 184 -21.04 2.24 5.83
CA GLY A 184 -19.77 2.89 6.14
C GLY A 184 -18.69 1.91 6.59
N PHE A 185 -17.44 2.35 6.50
CA PHE A 185 -16.27 1.54 6.85
C PHE A 185 -15.45 2.18 7.97
N LEU A 186 -14.92 1.33 8.84
CA LEU A 186 -13.94 1.69 9.87
C LEU A 186 -12.61 1.03 9.53
N LEU A 187 -11.61 1.86 9.21
CA LEU A 187 -10.23 1.42 9.02
C LEU A 187 -9.44 1.74 10.29
N SER A 188 -9.03 0.71 11.02
CA SER A 188 -8.27 0.87 12.25
C SER A 188 -6.83 0.39 12.05
N VAL A 189 -5.86 1.23 12.42
CA VAL A 189 -4.42 0.92 12.35
C VAL A 189 -3.88 0.77 13.76
N PHE A 190 -3.40 -0.42 14.07
CA PHE A 190 -2.83 -0.79 15.35
C PHE A 190 -1.35 -1.08 15.24
N ARG A 191 -0.69 -0.95 16.39
CA ARG A 191 0.63 -1.52 16.61
C ARG A 191 0.47 -2.80 17.41
N TYR A 192 1.08 -3.90 16.95
CA TYR A 192 0.99 -5.20 17.63
C TYR A 192 2.33 -5.67 18.21
N LYS A 193 3.44 -5.02 17.85
CA LYS A 193 4.80 -5.37 18.30
C LYS A 193 5.75 -4.17 18.25
N PHE A 194 6.75 -4.13 19.14
CA PHE A 194 7.94 -3.28 18.99
C PHE A 194 9.09 -3.96 18.24
N THR A 195 9.75 -3.21 17.35
CA THR A 195 10.94 -3.72 16.65
C THR A 195 12.16 -3.69 17.57
N GLU A 196 13.14 -4.55 17.31
CA GLU A 196 14.37 -4.61 18.12
C GLU A 196 15.09 -3.26 18.23
N PRO A 197 15.22 -2.45 17.16
CA PRO A 197 15.80 -1.11 17.28
C PRO A 197 15.00 -0.18 18.20
N GLU A 198 13.67 -0.28 18.21
CA GLU A 198 12.83 0.54 19.09
C GLU A 198 12.94 0.10 20.54
N ILE A 199 13.05 -1.21 20.81
CA ILE A 199 13.28 -1.74 22.16
C ILE A 199 14.62 -1.23 22.68
N ALA A 200 15.70 -1.41 21.92
CA ALA A 200 17.03 -0.94 22.29
C ALA A 200 17.07 0.59 22.52
N PHE A 201 16.32 1.35 21.71
CA PHE A 201 16.21 2.78 21.88
C PHE A 201 15.46 3.18 23.16
N MET A 202 14.40 2.44 23.53
CA MET A 202 13.63 2.71 24.74
C MET A 202 14.39 2.30 26.01
N ASP A 203 15.12 1.20 25.98
CA ASP A 203 16.04 0.81 27.06
C ASP A 203 17.08 1.90 27.32
N PHE A 204 17.59 2.52 26.25
CA PHE A 204 18.52 3.65 26.37
C PHE A 204 17.88 4.92 26.94
N THR A 205 16.57 5.10 26.80
CA THR A 205 15.85 6.29 27.30
C THR A 205 15.12 6.06 28.61
N GLU A 206 15.32 4.90 29.25
CA GLU A 206 14.65 4.47 30.49
C GLU A 206 13.12 4.56 30.43
N GLN A 207 12.53 4.37 29.24
CA GLN A 207 11.08 4.39 29.07
C GLN A 207 10.49 2.99 29.24
N SER A 208 9.47 2.86 30.11
CA SER A 208 8.76 1.60 30.29
C SER A 208 7.99 1.21 29.03
N LEU A 209 8.25 0.02 28.50
CA LEU A 209 7.51 -0.55 27.38
C LEU A 209 6.19 -1.14 27.84
N ILE A 210 5.13 -0.84 27.09
CA ILE A 210 3.94 -1.70 27.05
C ILE A 210 4.36 -3.00 26.39
N ASN A 211 4.02 -4.13 27.01
CA ASN A 211 4.39 -5.44 26.48
C ASN A 211 3.61 -5.72 25.18
N ASP A 212 4.24 -6.44 24.23
CA ASP A 212 3.61 -6.94 23.00
C ASP A 212 2.31 -7.71 23.30
N THR A 213 2.22 -8.38 24.45
CA THR A 213 1.01 -9.05 24.92
C THR A 213 -0.16 -8.08 25.10
N GLN A 214 0.07 -6.94 25.75
CA GLN A 214 -0.97 -5.93 25.98
C GLN A 214 -1.43 -5.28 24.67
N LEU A 215 -0.51 -5.07 23.72
CA LEU A 215 -0.85 -4.59 22.38
C LEU A 215 -1.79 -5.56 21.66
N LYS A 216 -1.50 -6.87 21.72
CA LYS A 216 -2.34 -7.90 21.10
C LYS A 216 -3.69 -8.04 21.80
N GLU A 217 -3.72 -7.96 23.13
CA GLU A 217 -4.96 -7.97 23.92
C GLU A 217 -5.86 -6.77 23.55
N ARG A 218 -5.28 -5.58 23.37
CA ARG A 218 -6.01 -4.39 22.90
C ARG A 218 -6.69 -4.64 21.56
N ILE A 219 -5.98 -5.24 20.60
CA ILE A 219 -6.52 -5.55 19.27
C ILE A 219 -7.63 -6.60 19.37
N GLN A 220 -7.46 -7.65 20.18
CA GLN A 220 -8.48 -8.68 20.39
C GLN A 220 -9.74 -8.12 21.05
N ASN A 221 -9.57 -7.29 22.08
CA ASN A 221 -10.69 -6.63 22.74
C ASN A 221 -11.45 -5.73 21.74
N PHE A 222 -10.72 -4.92 20.96
CA PHE A 222 -11.30 -4.09 19.91
C PHE A 222 -12.13 -4.90 18.90
N MET A 223 -11.57 -5.99 18.36
CA MET A 223 -12.31 -6.88 17.45
C MET A 223 -13.59 -7.42 18.09
N SER A 224 -13.51 -7.87 19.35
CA SER A 224 -14.67 -8.43 20.06
C SER A 224 -15.79 -7.40 20.31
N ILE A 225 -15.45 -6.12 20.46
CA ILE A 225 -16.43 -5.05 20.62
C ILE A 225 -17.05 -4.70 19.27
N CYS A 226 -16.24 -4.60 18.21
CA CYS A 226 -16.74 -4.41 16.85
C CYS A 226 -17.74 -5.51 16.46
N ASP A 227 -17.40 -6.77 16.74
CA ASP A 227 -18.29 -7.91 16.46
C ASP A 227 -19.63 -7.82 17.22
N LYS A 228 -19.65 -7.27 18.43
CA LYS A 228 -20.88 -7.03 19.21
C LYS A 228 -21.72 -5.86 18.68
N LEU A 229 -21.10 -4.93 17.98
CA LEU A 229 -21.72 -3.72 17.43
C LEU A 229 -22.07 -3.85 15.95
N ASP A 230 -22.16 -5.08 15.42
CA ASP A 230 -22.47 -5.35 14.01
C ASP A 230 -21.50 -4.66 13.02
N LEU A 231 -20.24 -4.51 13.44
CA LEU A 231 -19.13 -4.12 12.57
C LEU A 231 -18.42 -5.39 12.11
N ASN A 232 -18.76 -5.88 10.91
CA ASN A 232 -18.14 -7.08 10.37
C ASN A 232 -16.69 -6.81 9.94
N LEU A 233 -15.77 -7.67 10.36
CA LEU A 233 -14.39 -7.65 9.91
C LEU A 233 -14.28 -8.09 8.44
N ILE A 234 -13.93 -7.15 7.56
CA ILE A 234 -13.74 -7.38 6.12
C ILE A 234 -12.32 -7.83 5.81
N CYS A 235 -11.32 -7.20 6.44
CA CYS A 235 -9.93 -7.49 6.15
C CYS A 235 -9.05 -7.30 7.38
N ASN A 236 -8.06 -8.18 7.51
CA ASN A 236 -7.04 -8.13 8.55
C ASN A 236 -5.66 -8.27 7.89
N LYS A 237 -4.83 -7.23 7.95
CA LYS A 237 -3.51 -7.19 7.31
C LYS A 237 -2.44 -6.84 8.34
N SER A 238 -1.33 -7.57 8.34
CA SER A 238 -0.12 -7.20 9.08
C SER A 238 1.04 -6.90 8.13
N ASP A 239 1.93 -6.01 8.54
CA ASP A 239 3.21 -5.78 7.85
C ASP A 239 4.28 -6.82 8.21
N SER A 240 3.95 -7.73 9.13
CA SER A 240 4.87 -8.73 9.72
C SER A 240 6.05 -8.12 10.49
N ILE A 241 6.02 -6.82 10.74
CA ILE A 241 7.07 -6.05 11.40
C ILE A 241 6.56 -5.50 12.75
N SER A 242 5.52 -4.68 12.72
CA SER A 242 5.05 -3.94 13.91
C SER A 242 3.58 -3.56 13.90
N SER A 243 2.95 -3.51 12.72
CA SER A 243 1.67 -2.84 12.53
C SER A 243 0.64 -3.72 11.82
N GLN A 244 -0.61 -3.53 12.21
CA GLN A 244 -1.75 -4.30 11.74
C GLN A 244 -2.89 -3.34 11.39
N SER A 245 -3.48 -3.51 10.21
CA SER A 245 -4.66 -2.77 9.76
C SER A 245 -5.86 -3.69 9.72
N LEU A 246 -6.95 -3.24 10.32
CA LEU A 246 -8.25 -3.91 10.34
C LEU A 246 -9.25 -3.03 9.59
N LEU A 247 -9.98 -3.62 8.64
CA LEU A 247 -11.08 -2.95 7.95
C LEU A 247 -12.38 -3.61 8.38
N PHE A 248 -13.28 -2.83 8.94
CA PHE A 248 -14.63 -3.23 9.30
C PHE A 248 -15.65 -2.52 8.42
N LYS A 249 -16.79 -3.15 8.20
CA LYS A 249 -17.95 -2.55 7.53
C LYS A 249 -19.14 -2.57 8.48
N LYS A 250 -19.85 -1.45 8.57
CA LYS A 250 -21.13 -1.34 9.27
C LYS A 250 -22.17 -2.16 8.54
N VAL A 251 -22.64 -3.24 9.18
CA VAL A 251 -23.65 -4.12 8.62
C VAL A 251 -25.03 -3.64 9.00
N VAL A 252 -25.95 -3.79 8.04
CA VAL A 252 -27.38 -3.63 8.28
C VAL A 252 -27.95 -5.04 8.26
N ASN A 253 -28.38 -5.56 9.42
CA ASN A 253 -28.72 -6.97 9.67
C ASN A 253 -29.99 -7.50 8.95
N ASN A 254 -30.33 -6.96 7.79
CA ASN A 254 -31.50 -7.34 6.99
C ASN A 254 -31.11 -7.86 5.60
N TYR A 255 -30.02 -8.63 5.48
CA TYR A 255 -29.67 -9.24 4.20
C TYR A 255 -30.69 -10.33 3.85
N LYS A 256 -31.33 -10.18 2.69
CA LYS A 256 -32.23 -11.19 2.13
C LYS A 256 -31.44 -12.05 1.18
N ILE A 257 -31.68 -13.37 1.22
CA ILE A 257 -31.16 -14.27 0.21
C ILE A 257 -31.72 -13.81 -1.15
N PRO A 258 -30.87 -13.53 -2.13
CA PRO A 258 -31.32 -13.05 -3.43
C PRO A 258 -32.20 -14.10 -4.11
N ASP A 259 -33.24 -13.64 -4.84
CA ASP A 259 -34.00 -14.53 -5.72
C ASP A 259 -33.04 -15.21 -6.72
N LYS A 260 -33.34 -16.46 -7.09
CA LYS A 260 -32.55 -17.22 -8.07
C LYS A 260 -32.36 -16.44 -9.38
N ASN A 261 -33.35 -15.64 -9.74
CA ASN A 261 -33.33 -14.80 -10.92
C ASN A 261 -32.34 -13.61 -10.85
N ASN A 262 -31.91 -13.23 -9.65
CA ASN A 262 -30.91 -12.20 -9.41
C ASN A 262 -29.50 -12.80 -9.31
N ILE A 263 -29.36 -14.12 -9.46
CA ILE A 263 -28.07 -14.81 -9.54
C ILE A 263 -27.83 -15.16 -11.01
N ILE A 264 -26.87 -14.50 -11.64
CA ILE A 264 -26.61 -14.60 -13.08
C ILE A 264 -25.22 -15.19 -13.29
N ASN A 265 -25.16 -16.37 -13.89
CA ASN A 265 -23.90 -17.00 -14.26
C ASN A 265 -23.32 -16.34 -15.52
N ILE A 266 -22.14 -15.76 -15.38
CA ILE A 266 -21.36 -15.14 -16.45
C ILE A 266 -20.38 -16.17 -16.99
N SER A 267 -20.64 -16.61 -18.21
CA SER A 267 -19.78 -17.50 -18.98
C SER A 267 -19.26 -16.81 -20.25
N GLY A 268 -18.31 -17.43 -20.95
CA GLY A 268 -17.85 -16.98 -22.26
C GLY A 268 -18.94 -16.87 -23.35
N ASP A 269 -20.06 -17.60 -23.22
CA ASP A 269 -21.20 -17.49 -24.13
C ASP A 269 -22.19 -16.40 -23.66
N TYR A 270 -21.96 -15.16 -24.12
CA TYR A 270 -22.72 -14.00 -23.67
C TYR A 270 -24.22 -14.10 -23.95
N GLN A 271 -24.65 -14.87 -24.96
CA GLN A 271 -26.05 -14.98 -25.35
C GLN A 271 -26.91 -15.59 -24.24
N GLN A 272 -26.31 -16.37 -23.34
CA GLN A 272 -27.01 -17.05 -22.24
C GLN A 272 -27.43 -16.11 -21.12
N TRP A 273 -26.67 -15.02 -20.89
CA TRP A 273 -26.84 -14.17 -19.71
C TRP A 273 -27.08 -12.70 -20.03
N PHE A 274 -26.70 -12.21 -21.22
CA PHE A 274 -26.72 -10.78 -21.52
C PHE A 274 -28.11 -10.14 -21.48
N GLU A 275 -29.10 -10.75 -22.16
CA GLU A 275 -30.47 -10.21 -22.15
C GLU A 275 -31.11 -10.30 -20.77
N LEU A 276 -30.83 -11.37 -20.01
CA LEU A 276 -31.27 -11.49 -18.63
C LEU A 276 -30.68 -10.37 -17.75
N LEU A 277 -29.37 -10.15 -17.83
CA LEU A 277 -28.68 -9.09 -17.08
C LEU A 277 -29.28 -7.72 -17.40
N LYS A 278 -29.47 -7.42 -18.69
CA LYS A 278 -30.05 -6.16 -19.15
C LYS A 278 -31.46 -5.94 -18.58
N GLN A 279 -32.33 -6.96 -18.67
CA GLN A 279 -33.68 -6.88 -18.11
C GLN A 279 -33.66 -6.63 -16.60
N ARG A 280 -32.75 -7.28 -15.87
CA ARG A 280 -32.63 -7.14 -14.42
C ARG A 280 -32.14 -5.75 -14.01
N ILE A 281 -31.13 -5.21 -14.68
CA ILE A 281 -30.64 -3.84 -14.42
C ILE A 281 -31.74 -2.80 -14.68
N ILE A 282 -32.50 -2.95 -15.78
CA ILE A 282 -33.64 -2.04 -16.08
C ILE A 282 -34.71 -2.15 -14.99
N THR A 283 -35.06 -3.37 -14.59
CA THR A 283 -36.06 -3.59 -13.53
C THR A 283 -35.61 -2.99 -12.19
N ALA A 284 -34.34 -3.18 -11.82
CA ALA A 284 -33.76 -2.64 -10.60
C ALA A 284 -33.78 -1.10 -10.61
N LYS A 285 -33.52 -0.49 -11.76
CA LYS A 285 -33.59 0.97 -11.95
C LYS A 285 -35.01 1.52 -11.78
N ASP A 286 -36.01 0.86 -12.34
CA ASP A 286 -37.40 1.35 -12.34
C ASP A 286 -38.11 1.11 -11.01
N SER A 287 -37.63 0.14 -10.23
CA SER A 287 -38.10 -0.07 -8.86
C SER A 287 -37.53 1.00 -7.93
N VAL A 288 -38.36 1.96 -7.55
CA VAL A 288 -38.04 3.02 -6.57
C VAL A 288 -37.60 2.45 -5.20
N ASN A 289 -37.80 1.15 -4.95
CA ASN A 289 -37.53 0.46 -3.69
C ASN A 289 -36.92 -0.95 -3.83
N SER A 290 -36.33 -1.38 -4.97
CA SER A 290 -35.69 -2.71 -4.95
C SER A 290 -34.36 -2.65 -4.19
N THR A 291 -34.36 -3.33 -3.05
CA THR A 291 -33.19 -3.59 -2.19
C THR A 291 -32.37 -4.77 -2.68
N ASP A 292 -32.72 -5.37 -3.82
CA ASP A 292 -32.26 -6.70 -4.17
C ASP A 292 -31.06 -6.60 -5.10
N ASN A 293 -29.89 -6.85 -4.53
CA ASN A 293 -28.65 -6.93 -5.28
C ASN A 293 -28.71 -8.01 -6.36
N ILE A 294 -28.16 -7.70 -7.53
CA ILE A 294 -27.95 -8.64 -8.63
C ILE A 294 -26.53 -9.20 -8.53
N TRP A 295 -26.39 -10.50 -8.41
CA TRP A 295 -25.14 -11.22 -8.21
C TRP A 295 -24.66 -11.85 -9.52
N LEU A 296 -23.55 -11.35 -10.04
CA LEU A 296 -22.89 -11.92 -11.21
C LEU A 296 -21.86 -12.95 -10.77
N VAL A 297 -21.91 -14.13 -11.37
CA VAL A 297 -21.15 -15.29 -10.91
C VAL A 297 -20.30 -15.81 -12.04
N SER A 298 -18.99 -15.79 -11.89
CA SER A 298 -18.08 -16.43 -12.83
C SER A 298 -17.46 -17.66 -12.18
N GLN A 299 -17.65 -18.82 -12.82
CA GLN A 299 -17.18 -20.15 -12.39
C GLN A 299 -16.61 -20.98 -13.55
N ASP A 300 -16.77 -20.52 -14.79
CA ASP A 300 -16.48 -21.28 -16.01
C ASP A 300 -14.98 -21.38 -16.32
N SER A 301 -14.19 -20.40 -15.88
CA SER A 301 -12.77 -20.29 -16.21
C SER A 301 -12.01 -19.43 -15.21
N CYS A 302 -10.75 -19.76 -14.96
CA CYS A 302 -9.83 -18.89 -14.22
C CYS A 302 -9.38 -17.66 -15.04
N ILE A 303 -9.71 -17.62 -16.34
CA ILE A 303 -9.50 -16.51 -17.27
C ILE A 303 -10.88 -15.98 -17.66
N ASN A 304 -11.45 -15.12 -16.82
CA ASN A 304 -12.75 -14.49 -17.05
C ASN A 304 -12.64 -12.96 -16.94
N GLY A 305 -13.31 -12.25 -17.85
CA GLY A 305 -13.32 -10.79 -17.91
C GLY A 305 -14.24 -10.08 -16.92
N ILE A 306 -14.84 -10.79 -15.95
CA ILE A 306 -15.86 -10.26 -15.02
C ILE A 306 -15.40 -9.02 -14.25
N LEU A 307 -14.11 -8.92 -13.88
CA LEU A 307 -13.56 -7.72 -13.25
C LEU A 307 -13.67 -6.48 -14.15
N GLY A 308 -13.28 -6.63 -15.41
CA GLY A 308 -13.36 -5.55 -16.40
C GLY A 308 -14.80 -5.18 -16.71
N LEU A 309 -15.66 -6.20 -16.88
CA LEU A 309 -17.10 -6.02 -17.09
C LEU A 309 -17.75 -5.24 -15.93
N MET A 310 -17.47 -5.64 -14.69
CA MET A 310 -18.01 -5.00 -13.49
C MET A 310 -17.53 -3.56 -13.34
N ASN A 311 -16.27 -3.27 -13.66
CA ASN A 311 -15.76 -1.89 -13.62
C ASN A 311 -16.53 -0.98 -14.58
N CYS A 312 -16.96 -1.49 -15.74
CA CYS A 312 -17.80 -0.73 -16.69
C CYS A 312 -19.25 -0.61 -16.19
N LEU A 313 -19.91 -1.73 -15.91
CA LEU A 313 -21.35 -1.74 -15.59
C LEU A 313 -21.71 -0.92 -14.36
N ARG A 314 -20.79 -0.82 -13.40
CA ARG A 314 -21.01 -0.04 -12.18
C ARG A 314 -21.05 1.47 -12.37
N LEU A 315 -20.55 1.95 -13.50
CA LEU A 315 -20.63 3.37 -13.86
C LEU A 315 -21.93 3.69 -14.61
N GLU A 316 -22.72 2.66 -14.97
CA GLU A 316 -24.00 2.80 -15.63
C GLU A 316 -25.15 2.95 -14.62
N SER A 317 -26.28 3.52 -15.08
CA SER A 317 -27.48 3.64 -14.23
C SER A 317 -28.02 2.26 -13.84
N GLY A 318 -28.25 2.01 -12.55
CA GLY A 318 -28.64 0.69 -12.04
C GLY A 318 -27.44 -0.21 -11.70
N GLY A 319 -26.20 0.24 -11.96
CA GLY A 319 -24.98 -0.50 -11.64
C GLY A 319 -24.68 -0.62 -10.15
N GLU A 320 -25.31 0.22 -9.32
CA GLU A 320 -25.18 0.24 -7.86
C GLU A 320 -25.61 -1.05 -7.16
N CYS A 321 -26.58 -1.76 -7.73
CA CYS A 321 -27.10 -3.02 -7.18
C CYS A 321 -26.27 -4.24 -7.60
N LEU A 322 -25.30 -4.07 -8.51
CA LEU A 322 -24.49 -5.18 -9.00
C LEU A 322 -23.44 -5.57 -7.95
N ARG A 323 -23.32 -6.87 -7.74
CA ARG A 323 -22.28 -7.54 -6.96
C ARG A 323 -21.69 -8.64 -7.83
N TYR A 324 -20.44 -9.03 -7.60
CA TYR A 324 -19.87 -10.16 -8.30
C TYR A 324 -19.15 -11.15 -7.40
N ILE A 325 -19.19 -12.41 -7.80
CA ILE A 325 -18.45 -13.53 -7.23
C ILE A 325 -17.64 -14.18 -8.36
N PHE A 326 -16.32 -14.12 -8.24
CA PHE A 326 -15.41 -14.75 -9.18
C PHE A 326 -14.72 -15.95 -8.52
N HIS A 327 -15.03 -17.16 -8.99
CA HIS A 327 -14.35 -18.38 -8.59
C HIS A 327 -13.16 -18.62 -9.49
N MET A 328 -11.97 -18.64 -8.88
CA MET A 328 -10.74 -18.87 -9.64
C MET A 328 -10.44 -20.37 -9.84
N ASP A 329 -11.02 -21.24 -9.01
CA ASP A 329 -10.77 -22.67 -9.05
C ASP A 329 -11.71 -23.37 -10.04
N THR A 330 -11.16 -23.92 -11.12
CA THR A 330 -11.89 -24.43 -12.30
C THR A 330 -12.64 -25.76 -12.09
N ASN A 331 -12.69 -26.28 -10.86
CA ASN A 331 -13.23 -27.61 -10.55
C ASN A 331 -14.44 -27.56 -9.61
N THR A 332 -15.16 -26.45 -9.57
CA THR A 332 -16.30 -26.30 -8.66
C THR A 332 -17.60 -26.30 -9.45
N ASP A 333 -18.24 -27.48 -9.54
CA ASP A 333 -19.70 -27.60 -9.70
C ASP A 333 -20.34 -27.08 -8.41
N THR A 334 -20.18 -25.79 -8.10
CA THR A 334 -20.71 -25.19 -6.88
C THR A 334 -21.91 -24.34 -7.24
N ASN A 335 -23.09 -24.96 -7.16
CA ASN A 335 -24.30 -24.19 -6.96
C ASN A 335 -24.06 -23.21 -5.80
N ILE A 336 -24.28 -21.92 -6.05
CA ILE A 336 -24.14 -20.90 -5.01
C ILE A 336 -25.26 -21.09 -4.02
N ASP A 337 -24.88 -21.39 -2.79
CA ASP A 337 -25.78 -21.46 -1.67
C ASP A 337 -25.36 -20.45 -0.61
N PHE A 338 -26.07 -19.32 -0.55
CA PHE A 338 -25.87 -18.25 0.42
C PHE A 338 -26.12 -18.67 1.88
N ASN A 339 -26.61 -19.89 2.13
CA ASN A 339 -26.68 -20.46 3.49
C ASN A 339 -25.36 -21.09 3.94
N THR A 340 -24.39 -21.28 3.04
CA THR A 340 -23.14 -21.96 3.32
C THR A 340 -21.94 -21.04 3.13
N LYS A 341 -20.86 -21.30 3.88
CA LYS A 341 -19.59 -20.59 3.67
C LYS A 341 -18.94 -21.05 2.36
N PRO A 342 -18.32 -20.14 1.59
CA PRO A 342 -18.04 -18.73 1.93
C PRO A 342 -19.15 -17.74 1.52
N TYR A 343 -20.25 -18.19 0.93
CA TYR A 343 -21.30 -17.33 0.36
C TYR A 343 -22.13 -16.59 1.42
N SER A 344 -22.39 -17.21 2.57
CA SER A 344 -23.02 -16.54 3.70
C SER A 344 -22.24 -15.30 4.13
N ASP A 345 -20.92 -15.41 4.15
CA ASP A 345 -20.01 -14.31 4.54
C ASP A 345 -19.98 -13.24 3.44
N ILE A 346 -20.02 -13.63 2.16
CA ILE A 346 -20.16 -12.70 1.02
C ILE A 346 -21.46 -11.89 1.14
N LEU A 347 -22.59 -12.55 1.42
CA LEU A 347 -23.89 -11.90 1.53
C LEU A 347 -23.95 -10.95 2.73
N ALA A 348 -23.44 -11.39 3.89
CA ALA A 348 -23.40 -10.57 5.11
C ALA A 348 -22.49 -9.34 4.95
N ASN A 349 -21.36 -9.49 4.25
CA ASN A 349 -20.43 -8.39 4.03
C ASN A 349 -20.89 -7.44 2.92
N ASP A 350 -21.74 -7.89 2.00
CA ASP A 350 -22.30 -7.08 0.90
C ASP A 350 -21.21 -6.28 0.16
N LEU A 351 -20.08 -6.92 -0.14
CA LEU A 351 -19.02 -6.26 -0.91
C LEU A 351 -19.33 -6.38 -2.40
N VAL A 352 -19.06 -5.32 -3.14
CA VAL A 352 -19.17 -5.32 -4.61
C VAL A 352 -18.35 -6.43 -5.25
N ALA A 353 -17.11 -6.60 -4.79
CA ALA A 353 -16.14 -7.52 -5.37
C ALA A 353 -15.84 -8.68 -4.43
N ASN A 354 -16.06 -9.91 -4.91
CA ASN A 354 -15.75 -11.12 -4.16
C ASN A 354 -15.00 -12.10 -5.06
N VAL A 355 -13.80 -12.49 -4.64
CA VAL A 355 -12.99 -13.51 -5.33
C VAL A 355 -12.81 -14.69 -4.39
N VAL A 356 -13.16 -15.88 -4.86
CA VAL A 356 -12.98 -17.13 -4.13
C VAL A 356 -11.82 -17.90 -4.74
N LYS A 357 -10.78 -18.17 -3.95
CA LYS A 357 -9.62 -18.97 -4.36
C LYS A 357 -9.11 -19.83 -3.22
N GLY A 358 -9.02 -21.13 -3.42
CA GLY A 358 -8.60 -22.10 -2.39
C GLY A 358 -9.45 -22.02 -1.12
N GLY A 359 -10.77 -21.80 -1.27
CA GLY A 359 -11.69 -21.61 -0.15
C GLY A 359 -11.54 -20.29 0.62
N LYS A 360 -10.69 -19.37 0.15
CA LYS A 360 -10.48 -18.05 0.77
C LYS A 360 -11.16 -16.95 -0.03
N LEU A 361 -11.71 -15.98 0.69
CA LEU A 361 -12.25 -14.74 0.11
C LEU A 361 -11.14 -13.71 -0.07
N GLY A 362 -11.22 -12.96 -1.16
CA GLY A 362 -10.28 -11.89 -1.48
C GLY A 362 -10.80 -10.97 -2.57
N THR A 363 -9.92 -10.06 -3.01
CA THR A 363 -10.18 -9.11 -4.10
C THR A 363 -8.90 -8.90 -4.90
N TYR A 364 -9.02 -8.48 -6.16
CA TYR A 364 -7.88 -8.01 -6.94
C TYR A 364 -7.65 -6.53 -6.65
N ARG A 365 -6.40 -6.16 -6.39
CA ARG A 365 -6.02 -4.78 -6.01
C ARG A 365 -4.76 -4.36 -6.73
N HIS A 366 -4.71 -3.08 -7.10
CA HIS A 366 -3.52 -2.47 -7.65
C HIS A 366 -2.59 -2.08 -6.49
N ILE A 367 -1.31 -2.39 -6.64
CA ILE A 367 -0.25 -1.98 -5.72
C ILE A 367 0.84 -1.35 -6.57
N LYS A 368 1.45 -0.26 -6.11
CA LYS A 368 2.59 0.32 -6.80
C LYS A 368 3.73 -0.68 -6.86
N LEU A 369 4.29 -0.82 -8.05
CA LEU A 369 5.57 -1.50 -8.21
C LEU A 369 6.64 -0.69 -7.49
N PRO A 370 7.60 -1.35 -6.81
CA PRO A 370 8.78 -0.68 -6.27
C PRO A 370 9.49 0.12 -7.36
N ALA A 371 10.14 1.22 -6.96
CA ALA A 371 10.87 2.08 -7.91
C ALA A 371 12.03 1.35 -8.60
N ASP A 372 12.46 0.23 -8.05
CA ASP A 372 13.54 -0.64 -8.51
C ASP A 372 13.04 -2.00 -9.02
N TYR A 373 11.74 -2.16 -9.32
CA TYR A 373 11.18 -3.46 -9.72
C TYR A 373 11.82 -4.04 -10.99
N ASP A 374 12.36 -3.18 -11.85
CA ASP A 374 12.99 -3.51 -13.12
C ASP A 374 14.52 -3.64 -13.04
N LYS A 375 15.10 -3.39 -11.85
CA LYS A 375 16.53 -3.57 -11.62
C LYS A 375 16.85 -5.03 -11.41
N ILE A 376 17.88 -5.49 -12.10
CA ILE A 376 18.38 -6.86 -12.03
C ILE A 376 19.88 -6.87 -11.76
N GLU A 377 20.34 -7.86 -11.01
CA GLU A 377 21.76 -8.13 -10.88
C GLU A 377 22.27 -8.72 -12.20
N SER A 378 23.31 -8.11 -12.78
CA SER A 378 23.89 -8.54 -14.05
C SER A 378 25.40 -8.37 -14.04
N ASN A 379 26.09 -9.30 -14.69
CA ASN A 379 27.53 -9.21 -14.98
C ASN A 379 27.80 -8.44 -16.28
N GLU A 380 26.77 -8.14 -17.06
CA GLU A 380 26.87 -7.49 -18.36
C GLU A 380 26.00 -6.23 -18.36
N TYR A 381 26.65 -5.08 -18.25
CA TYR A 381 25.98 -3.80 -18.18
C TYR A 381 26.76 -2.73 -18.92
N HIS A 382 26.07 -1.66 -19.32
CA HIS A 382 26.68 -0.48 -19.90
C HIS A 382 26.04 0.77 -19.33
N LEU A 383 26.78 1.87 -19.33
CA LEU A 383 26.31 3.15 -18.81
C LEU A 383 25.61 3.91 -19.95
N ASN A 384 24.42 4.44 -19.69
CA ASN A 384 23.69 5.24 -20.67
C ASN A 384 22.79 6.27 -19.99
N PHE A 385 22.30 7.24 -20.75
CA PHE A 385 21.36 8.27 -20.27
C PHE A 385 19.93 7.74 -20.31
N GLY A 386 19.20 7.90 -19.19
CA GLY A 386 17.76 7.65 -19.16
C GLY A 386 16.95 8.76 -19.80
N GLN A 387 17.43 9.99 -19.74
CA GLN A 387 16.90 11.15 -20.43
C GLN A 387 18.04 11.88 -21.11
N ILE A 388 17.89 12.15 -22.40
CA ILE A 388 18.90 12.86 -23.18
C ILE A 388 19.08 14.27 -22.58
N GLN A 389 20.31 14.79 -22.55
CA GLN A 389 20.71 16.06 -21.94
C GLN A 389 20.65 16.15 -20.40
N ASP A 390 20.15 15.12 -19.70
CA ASP A 390 20.15 15.10 -18.23
C ASP A 390 21.27 14.20 -17.71
N LEU A 391 22.38 14.80 -17.28
CA LEU A 391 23.48 14.07 -16.64
C LEU A 391 23.05 13.35 -15.36
N ALA A 392 22.00 13.83 -14.68
CA ALA A 392 21.46 13.16 -13.49
C ALA A 392 20.69 11.88 -13.84
N SER A 393 20.33 11.68 -15.11
CA SER A 393 19.66 10.47 -15.60
C SER A 393 20.63 9.34 -16.00
N LEU A 394 21.94 9.57 -15.88
CA LEU A 394 22.97 8.57 -16.21
C LEU A 394 22.83 7.36 -15.29
N GLN A 395 22.57 6.18 -15.87
CA GLN A 395 22.36 4.95 -15.11
C GLN A 395 22.86 3.72 -15.85
N TRP A 396 23.04 2.63 -15.10
CA TRP A 396 23.46 1.34 -15.65
C TRP A 396 22.27 0.63 -16.28
N TYR A 397 22.45 0.20 -17.53
CA TYR A 397 21.50 -0.63 -18.26
C TYR A 397 22.05 -2.03 -18.41
N ASN A 398 21.18 -3.03 -18.26
CA ASN A 398 21.55 -4.39 -18.60
C ASN A 398 21.85 -4.45 -20.10
N SER A 399 23.02 -4.99 -20.45
CA SER A 399 23.36 -5.21 -21.85
C SER A 399 22.49 -6.34 -22.41
N GLN A 400 22.14 -6.27 -23.69
CA GLN A 400 21.53 -7.42 -24.36
C GLN A 400 22.49 -8.60 -24.24
N LYS A 401 21.97 -9.79 -23.90
CA LYS A 401 22.77 -11.01 -23.87
C LYS A 401 23.34 -11.24 -25.26
N ILE A 402 24.60 -10.83 -25.46
CA ILE A 402 25.33 -11.20 -26.67
C ILE A 402 25.59 -12.70 -26.50
N PRO A 403 25.11 -13.57 -27.42
CA PRO A 403 25.41 -14.99 -27.33
C PRO A 403 26.94 -15.16 -27.22
N ASP A 404 27.43 -16.10 -26.41
CA ASP A 404 28.87 -16.40 -26.28
C ASP A 404 29.52 -16.93 -27.59
N ARG A 405 28.82 -16.82 -28.71
CA ARG A 405 29.35 -17.14 -30.03
C ARG A 405 30.26 -16.00 -30.48
N THR A 406 31.43 -16.38 -30.97
CA THR A 406 32.29 -15.53 -31.79
C THR A 406 31.51 -15.14 -33.05
N GLU A 407 30.79 -14.02 -32.98
CA GLU A 407 30.21 -13.42 -34.17
C GLU A 407 31.34 -12.96 -35.07
N SER A 408 31.34 -13.47 -36.30
CA SER A 408 32.21 -12.96 -37.36
C SER A 408 31.40 -12.29 -38.44
N TYR A 409 31.79 -11.09 -38.83
CA TYR A 409 31.23 -10.38 -39.97
C TYR A 409 32.36 -10.01 -40.94
N SER A 410 32.01 -9.84 -42.21
CA SER A 410 32.97 -9.50 -43.26
C SER A 410 32.85 -8.02 -43.61
N VAL A 411 33.96 -7.29 -43.54
CA VAL A 411 34.08 -5.92 -44.07
C VAL A 411 35.19 -5.93 -45.11
N ASN A 412 34.93 -5.47 -46.33
CA ASN A 412 35.91 -5.43 -47.42
C ASN A 412 36.67 -6.76 -47.62
N ASN A 413 35.95 -7.88 -47.65
CA ASN A 413 36.51 -9.25 -47.74
C ASN A 413 37.46 -9.67 -46.60
N THR A 414 37.51 -8.92 -45.49
CA THR A 414 38.23 -9.34 -44.27
C THR A 414 37.25 -9.86 -43.23
N LYS A 415 37.52 -11.06 -42.70
CA LYS A 415 36.73 -11.67 -41.63
C LYS A 415 37.16 -11.07 -40.29
N ILE A 416 36.26 -10.32 -39.66
CA ILE A 416 36.49 -9.74 -38.32
C ILE A 416 35.86 -10.69 -37.29
N ILE A 417 36.61 -11.03 -36.23
CA ILE A 417 36.13 -11.86 -35.12
C ILE A 417 35.88 -10.95 -33.91
N LYS A 418 34.66 -10.98 -33.36
CA LYS A 418 34.37 -10.28 -32.09
C LYS A 418 34.85 -11.12 -30.91
N HIS A 419 35.58 -10.49 -29.99
CA HIS A 419 35.98 -11.07 -28.72
C HIS A 419 35.29 -10.34 -27.57
N LYS A 420 34.74 -11.10 -26.62
CA LYS A 420 34.22 -10.56 -25.36
C LYS A 420 35.39 -10.25 -24.44
N VAL A 421 35.37 -9.06 -23.84
CA VAL A 421 36.42 -8.59 -22.92
C VAL A 421 35.78 -8.07 -21.64
N ASN A 422 36.45 -8.31 -20.51
CA ASN A 422 36.05 -7.75 -19.22
C ASN A 422 36.75 -6.40 -19.04
N VAL A 423 35.95 -5.35 -18.90
CA VAL A 423 36.44 -3.98 -18.78
C VAL A 423 36.61 -3.64 -17.29
N TYR A 424 37.86 -3.44 -16.85
CA TYR A 424 38.16 -3.00 -15.48
C TYR A 424 38.16 -1.48 -15.34
N TYR A 425 38.61 -0.77 -16.38
CA TYR A 425 38.65 0.68 -16.44
C TYR A 425 38.17 1.15 -17.81
N SER A 426 37.34 2.19 -17.81
CA SER A 426 36.91 2.89 -19.02
C SER A 426 37.08 4.40 -18.79
N GLY A 427 37.87 5.05 -19.64
CA GLY A 427 38.09 6.49 -19.58
C GLY A 427 36.99 7.23 -20.33
N LEU A 428 36.52 8.35 -19.77
CA LEU A 428 35.62 9.26 -20.46
C LEU A 428 36.40 10.20 -21.36
N THR A 429 35.94 10.37 -22.59
CA THR A 429 36.52 11.30 -23.57
C THR A 429 35.67 12.56 -23.71
N PHE A 430 36.24 13.62 -24.28
CA PHE A 430 35.48 14.84 -24.57
C PHE A 430 34.28 14.57 -25.50
N LYS A 431 34.41 13.58 -26.41
CA LYS A 431 33.30 13.13 -27.25
C LYS A 431 32.13 12.61 -26.41
N ASP A 432 32.39 11.82 -25.38
CA ASP A 432 31.35 11.27 -24.51
C ASP A 432 30.61 12.38 -23.75
N VAL A 433 31.36 13.39 -23.30
CA VAL A 433 30.78 14.59 -22.66
C VAL A 433 29.96 15.43 -23.65
N MET A 434 30.45 15.64 -24.87
CA MET A 434 29.72 16.38 -25.92
C MET A 434 28.45 15.65 -26.37
N LEU A 435 28.46 14.30 -26.40
CA LEU A 435 27.28 13.49 -26.71
C LEU A 435 26.26 13.52 -25.58
N ALA A 436 26.74 13.45 -24.33
CA ALA A 436 25.90 13.57 -23.15
C ALA A 436 25.16 14.92 -23.06
N THR A 437 25.82 15.98 -23.54
CA THR A 437 25.32 17.37 -23.48
C THR A 437 24.71 17.86 -24.81
N GLU A 438 24.60 17.00 -25.82
CA GLU A 438 24.12 17.29 -27.19
C GLU A 438 24.77 18.49 -27.90
N VAL A 439 26.01 18.83 -27.57
CA VAL A 439 26.78 19.79 -28.39
C VAL A 439 27.05 19.20 -29.80
N ILE A 440 26.91 17.88 -29.96
CA ILE A 440 26.96 17.16 -31.23
C ILE A 440 25.73 16.24 -31.34
N SER A 441 24.92 16.40 -32.39
CA SER A 441 23.87 15.44 -32.76
C SER A 441 24.46 14.31 -33.59
N ILE A 442 24.33 13.06 -33.14
CA ILE A 442 24.52 11.89 -34.02
C ILE A 442 23.15 11.56 -34.62
N PHE A 443 23.00 11.69 -35.94
CA PHE A 443 21.89 11.07 -36.65
C PHE A 443 21.93 9.55 -36.37
N ARG A 444 21.02 9.05 -35.53
CA ARG A 444 20.75 7.61 -35.45
C ARG A 444 20.18 7.20 -36.81
N LEU A 445 21.01 6.62 -37.68
CA LEU A 445 20.52 5.84 -38.80
C LEU A 445 19.82 4.62 -38.21
N SER A 446 18.51 4.57 -38.40
CA SER A 446 17.56 3.52 -38.03
C SER A 446 17.94 2.15 -38.59
#